data_AF-G0UKS1-F1
#
_entry.id   AF-G0UKS1-F1
#
_cell.length_a   1.000
_cell.length_b   1.000
_cell.length_c   1.000
_cell.angle_alpha   90.00
_cell.angle_beta   90.00
_cell.angle_gamma   90.00
#
_symmetry.space_group_name_H-M   'P 1'
#
loop_
_entity.id
_entity.type
_entity.pdbx_description
1 polymer ?
#
loop_
_entity_poly.entity_id
_entity_poly.type
_entity_poly.pdbx_seq_one_letter_code
_entity_poly.pdbx_strand_id
1 'polypeptide(L)'
;MSSHKLSAAAVSTRNRQQYLHHLRVCAREASRACEQSSEEIGASFLCGRGKLIGDAKAKFLGTNLQLPEGWVDTVTRRLQSSLDIFVPREKISGSDIFRCALIHPSYVRSRSARAAVAMPIELTLTGSSTLRLLREVAKTHGLVDRLGAQEVSRIPHKLGVADLVLFDKHLFDMTGETREEEEELPEEVCMAAATALCGAVVLTEGLNSAAVLLDRIHEMRG
;
A
#
# COMPACT_ATOMS: atom_id res chain seq x y z
N MET A 1 17.40 39.13 -4.77
CA MET A 1 16.26 38.20 -4.61
C MET A 1 16.79 36.78 -4.72
N SER A 2 17.00 36.09 -3.59
CA SER A 2 17.58 34.74 -3.56
C SER A 2 16.51 33.76 -3.09
N SER A 3 15.97 32.97 -4.03
CA SER A 3 15.04 31.88 -3.73
C SER A 3 15.79 30.75 -3.01
N HIS A 4 15.45 30.53 -1.75
CA HIS A 4 15.89 29.37 -0.97
C HIS A 4 15.38 28.08 -1.63
N LYS A 5 16.23 27.42 -2.42
CA LYS A 5 16.07 26.01 -2.77
C LYS A 5 16.29 25.20 -1.50
N LEU A 6 15.21 24.82 -0.82
CA LEU A 6 15.24 23.81 0.24
C LEU A 6 15.81 22.52 -0.36
N SER A 7 16.89 21.99 0.23
CA SER A 7 17.53 20.79 -0.29
C SER A 7 16.58 19.58 -0.19
N ALA A 8 16.65 18.66 -1.14
CA ALA A 8 15.83 17.45 -1.16
C ALA A 8 15.89 16.64 0.16
N ALA A 9 17.02 16.74 0.88
CA ALA A 9 17.19 16.12 2.19
C ALA A 9 16.36 16.80 3.30
N ALA A 10 16.22 18.12 3.27
CA ALA A 10 15.42 18.87 4.23
C ALA A 10 13.91 18.58 4.04
N VAL A 11 13.48 18.45 2.79
CA VAL A 11 12.10 18.08 2.44
C VAL A 11 11.81 16.64 2.86
N SER A 12 12.70 15.69 2.55
CA SER A 12 12.59 14.29 2.98
C SER A 12 12.51 14.13 4.51
N THR A 13 13.31 14.92 5.26
CA THR A 13 13.30 14.89 6.73
C THR A 13 11.98 15.41 7.31
N ARG A 14 11.45 16.52 6.79
CA ARG A 14 10.15 17.08 7.21
C ARG A 14 9.01 16.09 6.95
N ASN A 15 9.05 15.43 5.80
CA ASN A 15 8.04 14.47 5.39
C ASN A 15 8.06 13.20 6.23
N ARG A 16 9.26 12.70 6.57
CA ARG A 16 9.43 11.61 7.52
C ARG A 16 8.87 11.96 8.90
N GLN A 17 9.09 13.18 9.37
CA GLN A 17 8.54 13.64 10.66
C GLN A 17 7.01 13.72 10.66
N GLN A 18 6.41 14.20 9.56
CA GLN A 18 4.95 14.25 9.40
C GLN A 18 4.37 12.83 9.32
N TYR A 19 5.01 11.93 8.60
CA TYR A 19 4.61 10.53 8.53
C TYR A 19 4.69 9.81 9.89
N LEU A 20 5.79 10.00 10.63
CA LEU A 20 5.93 9.48 11.99
C LEU A 20 4.89 10.04 12.95
N HIS A 21 4.45 11.28 12.73
CA HIS A 21 3.35 11.86 13.49
C HIS A 21 2.03 11.11 13.23
N HIS A 22 1.70 10.83 11.96
CA HIS A 22 0.51 10.05 11.61
C HIS A 22 0.53 8.65 12.22
N LEU A 23 1.66 7.93 12.14
CA LEU A 23 1.78 6.61 12.74
C LEU A 23 1.55 6.65 14.26
N ARG A 24 2.08 7.66 14.95
CA ARG A 24 1.90 7.81 16.40
C ARG A 24 0.46 8.13 16.79
N VAL A 25 -0.24 8.92 15.97
CA VAL A 25 -1.66 9.23 16.17
C VAL A 25 -2.49 7.96 15.95
N CYS A 26 -2.29 7.26 14.83
CA CYS A 26 -2.99 6.01 14.52
C CYS A 26 -2.75 4.93 15.59
N ALA A 27 -1.51 4.77 16.06
CA ALA A 27 -1.17 3.82 17.11
C ALA A 27 -1.87 4.15 18.43
N ARG A 28 -1.93 5.44 18.82
CA ARG A 28 -2.62 5.87 20.05
C ARG A 28 -4.12 5.67 19.97
N GLU A 29 -4.71 5.87 18.82
CA GLU A 29 -6.15 5.66 18.61
C GLU A 29 -6.50 4.17 18.63
N ALA A 30 -5.66 3.31 18.04
CA ALA A 30 -5.80 1.86 18.16
C ALA A 30 -5.68 1.40 19.62
N SER A 31 -4.71 1.92 20.39
CA SER A 31 -4.57 1.61 21.82
C SER A 31 -5.77 2.06 22.65
N ARG A 32 -6.31 3.26 22.39
CA ARG A 32 -7.50 3.78 23.10
C ARG A 32 -8.76 2.99 22.77
N ALA A 33 -8.91 2.52 21.53
CA ALA A 33 -10.03 1.66 21.14
C ALA A 33 -9.97 0.29 21.86
N CYS A 34 -8.78 -0.28 22.04
CA CYS A 34 -8.56 -1.50 22.81
C CYS A 34 -8.84 -1.33 24.32
N GLU A 35 -8.52 -0.16 24.89
CA GLU A 35 -8.79 0.15 26.29
C GLU A 35 -10.30 0.35 26.57
N GLN A 36 -11.04 0.89 25.60
CA GLN A 36 -12.49 1.12 25.70
C GLN A 36 -13.33 -0.12 25.38
N SER A 37 -12.80 -1.11 24.67
CA SER A 37 -13.51 -2.36 24.34
C SER A 37 -13.38 -3.45 25.41
N SER A 38 -12.70 -3.19 26.54
CA SER A 38 -12.40 -4.20 27.55
C SER A 38 -13.51 -4.41 28.60
N GLU A 39 -14.64 -3.69 28.52
CA GLU A 39 -15.75 -3.82 29.49
C GLU A 39 -17.00 -4.56 28.96
N GLU A 40 -17.11 -4.88 27.67
CA GLU A 40 -18.27 -5.62 27.14
C GLU A 40 -17.86 -6.88 26.38
N ILE A 41 -18.07 -8.02 27.04
CA ILE A 41 -18.02 -9.36 26.48
C ILE A 41 -19.20 -9.51 25.50
N GLY A 42 -18.92 -9.61 24.20
CA GLY A 42 -19.90 -10.10 23.22
C GLY A 42 -19.85 -9.43 21.86
N ALA A 43 -19.15 -10.06 20.92
CA ALA A 43 -19.40 -10.05 19.47
C ALA A 43 -20.18 -8.85 18.89
N SER A 44 -19.49 -7.75 18.57
CA SER A 44 -19.78 -6.94 17.38
C SER A 44 -18.58 -6.04 17.08
N PHE A 45 -17.82 -6.36 16.03
CA PHE A 45 -16.77 -5.49 15.49
C PHE A 45 -17.40 -4.29 14.76
N LEU A 46 -18.16 -3.47 15.48
CA LEU A 46 -18.58 -2.14 15.02
C LEU A 46 -17.53 -1.13 15.47
N CYS A 47 -16.37 -1.15 14.81
CA CYS A 47 -15.37 -0.11 15.00
C CYS A 47 -15.92 1.18 14.39
N GLY A 48 -16.36 2.08 15.26
CA GLY A 48 -17.02 3.33 14.95
C GLY A 48 -16.21 4.25 14.03
N ARG A 49 -16.95 5.01 13.22
CA ARG A 49 -16.50 6.11 12.37
C ARG A 49 -15.55 7.07 13.10
N GLY A 50 -14.25 6.82 13.00
CA GLY A 50 -13.21 7.81 13.28
C GLY A 50 -13.07 8.75 12.09
N LYS A 51 -13.73 9.91 12.16
CA LYS A 51 -13.61 11.01 11.20
C LYS A 51 -12.22 11.67 11.36
N LEU A 52 -11.16 11.04 10.86
CA LEU A 52 -9.83 11.64 10.80
C LEU A 52 -9.75 12.58 9.59
N ILE A 53 -10.08 13.85 9.87
CA ILE A 53 -9.70 15.05 9.13
C ILE A 53 -8.19 14.93 8.81
N GLY A 54 -7.74 14.88 7.55
CA GLY A 54 -7.78 15.97 6.59
C GLY A 54 -6.43 16.72 6.62
N ASP A 55 -5.79 16.89 5.45
CA ASP A 55 -4.73 17.89 5.17
C ASP A 55 -3.22 17.57 5.27
N ALA A 56 -2.78 16.38 4.85
CA ALA A 56 -1.41 16.24 4.35
C ALA A 56 -1.38 15.64 2.93
N LYS A 57 -1.61 16.50 1.93
CA LYS A 57 -1.48 16.18 0.49
C LYS A 57 -0.01 15.89 0.15
N ALA A 58 0.37 14.64 0.36
CA ALA A 58 1.59 14.03 -0.12
C ALA A 58 1.56 13.93 -1.66
N LYS A 59 1.91 15.01 -2.38
CA LYS A 59 2.22 14.99 -3.84
C LYS A 59 3.73 14.91 -4.04
N PHE A 60 4.30 13.73 -3.80
CA PHE A 60 5.73 13.43 -3.91
C PHE A 60 6.17 13.12 -5.34
N LEU A 61 5.27 12.54 -6.13
CA LEU A 61 5.64 11.91 -7.41
C LEU A 61 6.00 12.92 -8.51
N GLY A 62 5.37 14.09 -8.49
CA GLY A 62 5.48 15.07 -9.58
C GLY A 62 6.81 15.79 -9.73
N THR A 63 7.80 15.59 -8.85
CA THR A 63 9.03 16.42 -8.85
C THR A 63 10.36 15.66 -8.87
N ASN A 64 10.38 14.33 -8.69
CA ASN A 64 11.65 13.59 -8.49
C ASN A 64 11.77 12.24 -9.22
N LEU A 65 10.74 11.81 -9.96
CA LEU A 65 10.75 10.55 -10.71
C LEU A 65 10.42 10.80 -12.18
N GLN A 66 11.15 10.18 -13.09
CA GLN A 66 10.69 9.98 -14.46
C GLN A 66 9.63 8.88 -14.39
N LEU A 67 8.36 9.24 -14.61
CA LEU A 67 7.25 8.28 -14.68
C LEU A 67 6.83 8.11 -16.14
N PRO A 68 6.31 6.94 -16.55
CA PRO A 68 5.73 6.80 -17.87
C PRO A 68 4.57 7.77 -18.09
N GLU A 69 4.40 8.22 -19.33
CA GLU A 69 3.33 9.14 -19.70
C GLU A 69 1.96 8.56 -19.37
N GLY A 70 1.08 9.37 -18.76
CA GLY A 70 -0.26 8.94 -18.35
C GLY A 70 -0.31 7.89 -17.23
N TRP A 71 0.83 7.50 -16.65
CA TRP A 71 0.89 6.47 -15.61
C TRP A 71 0.08 6.86 -14.37
N VAL A 72 0.25 8.09 -13.89
CA VAL A 72 -0.43 8.61 -12.69
C VAL A 72 -1.95 8.55 -12.86
N ASP A 73 -2.46 9.00 -14.00
CA ASP A 73 -3.90 9.02 -14.28
C ASP A 73 -4.45 7.60 -14.44
N THR A 74 -3.72 6.74 -15.14
CA THR A 74 -4.09 5.35 -15.35
C THR A 74 -4.15 4.57 -14.03
N VAL A 75 -3.10 4.67 -13.21
CA VAL A 75 -3.04 4.07 -11.87
C VAL A 75 -4.17 4.57 -10.99
N THR A 76 -4.39 5.89 -10.95
CA THR A 76 -5.43 6.47 -10.10
C THR A 76 -6.80 5.96 -10.51
N ARG A 77 -7.11 5.95 -11.80
CA ARG A 77 -8.38 5.45 -12.33
C ARG A 77 -8.59 3.97 -12.05
N ARG A 78 -7.57 3.12 -12.26
CA ARG A 78 -7.69 1.67 -12.01
C ARG A 78 -7.84 1.38 -10.52
N LEU A 79 -7.03 2.00 -9.67
CA LEU A 79 -7.18 1.87 -8.21
C LEU A 79 -8.54 2.34 -7.73
N GLN A 80 -9.04 3.47 -8.24
CA GLN A 80 -10.39 3.95 -7.92
C GLN A 80 -11.49 3.01 -8.38
N SER A 81 -11.30 2.30 -9.48
CA SER A 81 -12.27 1.31 -9.96
C SER A 81 -12.22 0.02 -9.15
N SER A 82 -11.02 -0.42 -8.75
CA SER A 82 -10.82 -1.71 -8.08
C SER A 82 -10.99 -1.64 -6.56
N LEU A 83 -10.87 -0.44 -5.98
CA LEU A 83 -10.94 -0.22 -4.53
C LEU A 83 -12.14 0.62 -4.08
N ASP A 84 -13.07 0.99 -4.97
CA ASP A 84 -14.18 1.90 -4.63
C ASP A 84 -15.04 1.46 -3.44
N ILE A 85 -15.22 0.15 -3.25
CA ILE A 85 -15.97 -0.43 -2.13
C ILE A 85 -15.20 -0.30 -0.81
N PHE A 86 -13.86 -0.27 -0.84
CA PHE A 86 -13.01 -0.32 0.36
C PHE A 86 -12.42 1.02 0.75
N VAL A 87 -12.14 1.88 -0.24
CA VAL A 87 -11.47 3.16 -0.07
C VAL A 87 -12.19 4.22 -0.93
N PRO A 88 -12.67 5.32 -0.34
CA PRO A 88 -13.25 6.44 -1.06
C PRO A 88 -12.32 7.00 -2.14
N ARG A 89 -12.89 7.31 -3.31
CA ARG A 89 -12.15 7.78 -4.49
C ARG A 89 -11.35 9.05 -4.22
N GLU A 90 -11.83 9.91 -3.33
CA GLU A 90 -11.20 11.17 -2.93
C GLU A 90 -9.89 10.92 -2.17
N LYS A 91 -9.84 9.87 -1.34
CA LYS A 91 -8.64 9.50 -0.60
C LYS A 91 -7.58 8.88 -1.51
N ILE A 92 -7.99 8.09 -2.51
CA ILE A 92 -7.09 7.55 -3.54
C ILE A 92 -6.49 8.69 -4.38
N SER A 93 -7.30 9.67 -4.80
CA SER A 93 -6.80 10.82 -5.59
C SER A 93 -6.00 11.82 -4.75
N GLY A 94 -6.33 11.96 -3.48
CA GLY A 94 -5.76 12.95 -2.56
C GLY A 94 -4.39 12.58 -1.98
N SER A 95 -3.94 11.33 -2.16
CA SER A 95 -2.71 10.80 -1.58
C SER A 95 -1.89 10.00 -2.58
N ASP A 96 -0.57 10.13 -2.54
CA ASP A 96 0.34 9.30 -3.33
C ASP A 96 0.58 7.92 -2.72
N ILE A 97 0.05 7.61 -1.54
CA ILE A 97 0.32 6.34 -0.81
C ILE A 97 0.07 5.10 -1.68
N PHE A 98 -1.05 5.06 -2.41
CA PHE A 98 -1.36 3.90 -3.28
C PHE A 98 -0.46 3.84 -4.51
N ARG A 99 -0.04 5.00 -5.04
CA ARG A 99 0.88 5.06 -6.17
C ARG A 99 2.28 4.61 -5.74
N CYS A 100 2.74 5.03 -4.55
CA CYS A 100 4.01 4.58 -3.97
C CYS A 100 4.05 3.07 -3.74
N ALA A 101 2.90 2.43 -3.47
CA ALA A 101 2.79 0.98 -3.35
C ALA A 101 3.05 0.24 -4.68
N LEU A 102 2.94 0.93 -5.82
CA LEU A 102 3.19 0.37 -7.16
C LEU A 102 4.57 0.74 -7.71
N ILE A 103 5.45 1.34 -6.91
CA ILE A 103 6.82 1.68 -7.33
C ILE A 103 7.78 0.81 -6.55
N HIS A 104 8.33 -0.21 -7.22
CA HIS A 104 9.30 -1.10 -6.60
C HIS A 104 10.61 -0.34 -6.31
N PRO A 105 11.30 -0.61 -5.18
CA PRO A 105 12.57 0.04 -4.83
C PRO A 105 13.64 0.00 -5.92
N SER A 106 13.66 -1.02 -6.77
CA SER A 106 14.59 -1.13 -7.91
C SER A 106 14.38 -0.07 -8.99
N TYR A 107 13.15 0.42 -9.17
CA TYR A 107 12.86 1.47 -10.16
C TYR A 107 13.56 2.80 -9.85
N VAL A 108 13.78 3.08 -8.57
CA VAL A 108 14.31 4.37 -8.11
C VAL A 108 15.81 4.27 -7.87
N ARG A 109 16.58 4.87 -8.77
CA ARG A 109 18.06 4.89 -8.69
C ARG A 109 18.58 5.66 -7.46
N SER A 110 17.95 6.79 -7.13
CA SER A 110 18.36 7.61 -5.98
C SER A 110 17.94 6.99 -4.66
N ARG A 111 18.91 6.65 -3.80
CA ARG A 111 18.67 6.08 -2.47
C ARG A 111 17.81 6.98 -1.57
N SER A 112 18.01 8.30 -1.65
CA SER A 112 17.25 9.28 -0.84
C SER A 112 15.81 9.45 -1.32
N ALA A 113 15.56 9.36 -2.62
CA ALA A 113 14.22 9.40 -3.18
C ALA A 113 13.47 8.08 -2.94
N ARG A 114 14.15 6.95 -3.09
CA ARG A 114 13.59 5.59 -2.96
C ARG A 114 12.83 5.40 -1.66
N ALA A 115 13.42 5.80 -0.53
CA ALA A 115 12.79 5.66 0.79
C ALA A 115 11.47 6.43 0.93
N ALA A 116 11.26 7.49 0.13
CA ALA A 116 10.06 8.33 0.21
C ALA A 116 8.96 7.90 -0.76
N VAL A 117 9.31 7.27 -1.90
CA VAL A 117 8.38 7.08 -3.02
C VAL A 117 8.21 5.64 -3.49
N ALA A 118 9.14 4.74 -3.16
CA ALA A 118 9.14 3.38 -3.68
C ALA A 118 8.87 2.37 -2.57
N MET A 119 7.64 1.84 -2.53
CA MET A 119 7.13 0.96 -1.49
C MET A 119 7.72 1.31 -0.11
N PRO A 120 7.46 2.53 0.41
CA PRO A 120 8.08 3.00 1.65
C PRO A 120 7.99 1.95 2.75
N ILE A 121 9.03 1.87 3.57
CA ILE A 121 9.19 0.79 4.57
C ILE A 121 7.97 0.67 5.46
N GLU A 122 7.25 1.76 5.67
CA GLU A 122 6.09 1.78 6.53
C GLU A 122 4.83 1.23 5.84
N LEU A 123 4.70 1.34 4.50
CA LEU A 123 3.67 0.60 3.76
C LEU A 123 3.95 -0.91 3.85
N THR A 124 5.19 -1.31 3.61
CA THR A 124 5.57 -2.72 3.57
C THR A 124 5.53 -3.36 4.96
N LEU A 125 5.96 -2.65 6.02
CA LEU A 125 5.85 -3.13 7.39
C LEU A 125 4.40 -3.22 7.88
N THR A 126 3.57 -2.19 7.62
CA THR A 126 2.15 -2.23 7.98
C THR A 126 1.46 -3.36 7.24
N GLY A 127 1.66 -3.45 5.92
CA GLY A 127 1.08 -4.53 5.11
C GLY A 127 1.50 -5.92 5.57
N SER A 128 2.80 -6.13 5.82
CA SER A 128 3.32 -7.42 6.29
C SER A 128 2.74 -7.81 7.65
N SER A 129 2.69 -6.87 8.58
CA SER A 129 2.13 -7.09 9.92
C SER A 129 0.64 -7.42 9.85
N THR A 130 -0.12 -6.69 9.02
CA THR A 130 -1.54 -6.93 8.79
C THR A 130 -1.79 -8.30 8.16
N LEU A 131 -1.07 -8.66 7.10
CA LEU A 131 -1.22 -9.95 6.43
C LEU A 131 -0.91 -11.12 7.39
N ARG A 132 0.14 -10.99 8.22
CA ARG A 132 0.47 -11.98 9.25
C ARG A 132 -0.63 -12.11 10.29
N LEU A 133 -1.15 -10.99 10.79
CA LEU A 133 -2.22 -10.97 11.78
C LEU A 133 -3.49 -11.63 11.21
N LEU A 134 -3.94 -11.20 10.03
CA LEU A 134 -5.15 -11.73 9.40
C LEU A 134 -5.01 -13.21 9.03
N ARG A 135 -3.81 -13.65 8.63
CA ARG A 135 -3.52 -15.07 8.41
C ARG A 135 -3.66 -15.87 9.71
N GLU A 136 -3.18 -15.36 10.83
CA GLU A 136 -3.28 -16.04 12.11
C GLU A 136 -4.71 -16.09 12.65
N VAL A 137 -5.47 -15.00 12.46
CA VAL A 137 -6.91 -14.97 12.72
C VAL A 137 -7.63 -16.02 11.86
N ALA A 138 -7.37 -16.06 10.55
CA ALA A 138 -7.98 -17.03 9.64
C ALA A 138 -7.71 -18.49 10.09
N LYS A 139 -6.46 -18.82 10.44
CA LYS A 139 -6.11 -20.14 10.99
C LYS A 139 -6.88 -20.47 12.27
N THR A 140 -6.98 -19.51 13.20
CA THR A 140 -7.70 -19.69 14.48
C THR A 140 -9.18 -19.99 14.25
N HIS A 141 -9.77 -19.46 13.17
CA HIS A 141 -11.15 -19.72 12.75
C HIS A 141 -11.31 -20.93 11.82
N GLY A 142 -10.28 -21.77 11.66
CA GLY A 142 -10.34 -22.97 10.82
C GLY A 142 -10.31 -22.70 9.30
N LEU A 143 -10.01 -21.46 8.89
CA LEU A 143 -9.84 -21.09 7.48
C LEU A 143 -8.39 -21.36 7.04
N VAL A 144 -8.03 -22.64 7.04
CA VAL A 144 -6.72 -23.13 6.59
C VAL A 144 -6.54 -22.79 5.09
N ASP A 145 -5.32 -22.44 4.69
CA ASP A 145 -4.95 -22.03 3.32
C ASP A 145 -5.39 -20.64 2.84
N ARG A 146 -5.96 -19.81 3.72
CA ARG A 146 -6.18 -18.38 3.41
C ARG A 146 -4.91 -17.55 3.58
N LEU A 147 -4.76 -16.56 2.70
CA LEU A 147 -3.67 -15.60 2.68
C LEU A 147 -2.29 -16.26 2.52
N GLY A 148 -2.20 -17.35 1.76
CA GLY A 148 -0.93 -17.96 1.37
C GLY A 148 -0.09 -17.02 0.49
N ALA A 149 1.20 -17.30 0.33
CA ALA A 149 2.11 -16.45 -0.46
C ALA A 149 1.58 -16.24 -1.90
N GLN A 150 1.17 -17.31 -2.57
CA GLN A 150 0.61 -17.26 -3.92
C GLN A 150 -0.69 -16.44 -4.01
N GLU A 151 -1.53 -16.46 -2.97
CA GLU A 151 -2.76 -15.67 -2.96
C GLU A 151 -2.46 -14.18 -2.79
N VAL A 152 -1.51 -13.86 -1.92
CA VAL A 152 -1.05 -12.48 -1.68
C VAL A 152 -0.36 -11.93 -2.94
N SER A 153 0.54 -12.67 -3.59
CA SER A 153 1.23 -12.19 -4.79
C SER A 153 0.28 -11.89 -5.96
N ARG A 154 -0.92 -12.49 -5.98
CA ARG A 154 -1.95 -12.24 -7.00
C ARG A 154 -2.79 -10.99 -6.76
N ILE A 155 -2.65 -10.31 -5.60
CA ILE A 155 -3.41 -9.09 -5.29
C ILE A 155 -3.29 -8.01 -6.39
N PRO A 156 -2.09 -7.66 -6.90
CA PRO A 156 -1.96 -6.66 -7.96
C PRO A 156 -2.70 -7.06 -9.25
N HIS A 157 -2.68 -8.34 -9.61
CA HIS A 157 -3.41 -8.86 -10.77
C HIS A 157 -4.93 -8.77 -10.57
N LYS A 158 -5.43 -9.20 -9.40
CA LYS A 158 -6.86 -9.13 -9.06
C LYS A 158 -7.39 -7.71 -8.98
N LEU A 159 -6.53 -6.76 -8.65
CA LEU A 159 -6.83 -5.33 -8.67
C LEU A 159 -6.63 -4.68 -10.05
N GLY A 160 -6.17 -5.43 -11.07
CA GLY A 160 -5.94 -4.91 -12.41
C GLY A 160 -4.84 -3.84 -12.49
N VAL A 161 -3.85 -3.91 -11.59
CA VAL A 161 -2.74 -2.94 -11.50
C VAL A 161 -1.35 -3.58 -11.61
N ALA A 162 -1.27 -4.89 -11.89
CA ALA A 162 0.00 -5.59 -12.02
C ALA A 162 0.90 -4.99 -13.12
N ASP A 163 0.35 -4.71 -14.30
CA ASP A 163 1.01 -4.07 -15.44
C ASP A 163 1.43 -2.60 -15.17
N LEU A 164 0.98 -2.02 -14.07
CA LEU A 164 1.31 -0.65 -13.68
C LEU A 164 2.41 -0.60 -12.60
N VAL A 165 2.88 -1.74 -12.12
CA VAL A 165 3.98 -1.76 -11.14
C VAL A 165 5.29 -1.40 -11.83
N LEU A 166 5.94 -0.35 -11.34
CA LEU A 166 7.22 0.13 -11.89
C LEU A 166 8.38 -0.57 -11.19
N PHE A 167 9.24 -1.26 -11.96
CA PHE A 167 10.45 -1.92 -11.49
C PHE A 167 11.56 -1.90 -12.55
N ASP A 168 12.80 -2.13 -12.15
CA ASP A 168 13.95 -2.29 -13.06
C ASP A 168 14.01 -3.73 -13.58
N LYS A 169 13.63 -3.94 -14.86
CA LYS A 169 13.57 -5.26 -15.50
C LYS A 169 14.93 -5.97 -15.53
N HIS A 170 16.02 -5.23 -15.76
CA HIS A 170 17.36 -5.80 -15.86
C HIS A 170 17.84 -6.46 -14.56
N LEU A 171 17.27 -6.07 -13.41
CA LEU A 171 17.59 -6.67 -12.11
C LEU A 171 16.91 -8.03 -11.89
N PHE A 172 15.85 -8.30 -12.64
CA PHE A 172 15.03 -9.52 -12.52
C PHE A 172 15.12 -10.44 -13.74
N ASP A 173 15.63 -9.94 -14.88
CA ASP A 173 16.03 -10.74 -16.05
C ASP A 173 17.33 -11.51 -15.75
N MET A 174 17.25 -12.57 -14.95
CA MET A 174 18.39 -13.47 -14.68
C MET A 174 18.43 -14.72 -15.56
N THR A 175 17.48 -14.91 -16.46
CA THR A 175 17.47 -16.01 -17.44
C THR A 175 17.29 -15.44 -18.83
N GLY A 176 18.36 -15.47 -19.63
CA GLY A 176 18.39 -15.07 -21.04
C GLY A 176 17.58 -15.99 -21.97
N GLU A 177 16.37 -16.34 -21.55
CA GLU A 177 15.39 -17.03 -22.38
C GLU A 177 14.32 -16.00 -22.73
N THR A 178 14.37 -15.57 -24.00
CA THR A 178 13.32 -14.81 -24.67
C THR A 178 11.97 -15.52 -24.48
N ARG A 179 11.21 -15.12 -23.47
CA ARG A 179 9.78 -15.41 -23.38
C ARG A 179 9.02 -14.27 -24.06
N GLU A 180 8.83 -14.43 -25.36
CA GLU A 180 7.82 -13.70 -26.11
C GLU A 180 6.43 -14.28 -25.78
N GLU A 181 5.95 -14.12 -24.54
CA GLU A 181 4.58 -14.47 -24.14
C GLU A 181 4.35 -13.85 -22.76
N GLU A 182 3.48 -12.83 -22.70
CA GLU A 182 3.02 -12.08 -21.51
C GLU A 182 4.08 -11.90 -20.41
N GLU A 183 4.75 -10.75 -20.39
CA GLU A 183 5.76 -10.35 -19.41
C GLU A 183 5.18 -10.40 -17.98
N GLU A 184 5.19 -11.59 -17.38
CA GLU A 184 4.61 -11.88 -16.07
C GLU A 184 5.48 -11.21 -15.02
N LEU A 185 4.86 -10.46 -14.11
CA LEU A 185 5.59 -9.73 -13.09
C LEU A 185 6.39 -10.72 -12.21
N PRO A 186 7.68 -10.44 -11.90
CA PRO A 186 8.44 -11.29 -10.99
C PRO A 186 7.72 -11.45 -9.64
N GLU A 187 7.72 -12.67 -9.10
CA GLU A 187 6.96 -13.00 -7.88
C GLU A 187 7.32 -12.07 -6.71
N GLU A 188 8.60 -11.71 -6.56
CA GLU A 188 9.08 -10.80 -5.53
C GLU A 188 8.52 -9.39 -5.69
N VAL A 189 8.43 -8.90 -6.93
CA VAL A 189 7.85 -7.59 -7.25
C VAL A 189 6.35 -7.59 -6.95
N CYS A 190 5.66 -8.66 -7.35
CA CYS A 190 4.24 -8.87 -7.07
C CYS A 190 3.97 -8.93 -5.56
N MET A 191 4.76 -9.69 -4.81
CA MET A 191 4.62 -9.81 -3.36
C MET A 191 4.87 -8.47 -2.65
N ALA A 192 5.88 -7.72 -3.08
CA ALA A 192 6.20 -6.42 -2.51
C ALA A 192 5.08 -5.40 -2.77
N ALA A 193 4.55 -5.36 -3.99
CA ALA A 193 3.41 -4.52 -4.36
C ALA A 193 2.14 -4.90 -3.61
N ALA A 194 1.82 -6.19 -3.53
CA ALA A 194 0.70 -6.71 -2.76
C ALA A 194 0.77 -6.28 -1.30
N THR A 195 1.94 -6.47 -0.68
CA THR A 195 2.19 -6.09 0.71
C THR A 195 2.02 -4.58 0.90
N ALA A 196 2.62 -3.77 0.03
CA ALA A 196 2.53 -2.31 0.11
C ALA A 196 1.10 -1.80 -0.12
N LEU A 197 0.32 -2.42 -1.01
CA LEU A 197 -1.09 -2.10 -1.25
C LEU A 197 -1.95 -2.42 -0.03
N CYS A 198 -1.75 -3.57 0.61
CA CYS A 198 -2.40 -3.86 1.90
C CYS A 198 -2.05 -2.79 2.94
N GLY A 199 -0.78 -2.42 3.05
CA GLY A 199 -0.35 -1.34 3.93
C GLY A 199 -1.02 0.01 3.61
N ALA A 200 -1.14 0.35 2.33
CA ALA A 200 -1.81 1.56 1.87
C ALA A 200 -3.28 1.61 2.27
N VAL A 201 -4.01 0.49 2.13
CA VAL A 201 -5.41 0.38 2.56
C VAL A 201 -5.53 0.55 4.07
N VAL A 202 -4.68 -0.13 4.85
CA VAL A 202 -4.70 -0.05 6.32
C VAL A 202 -4.43 1.38 6.80
N LEU A 203 -3.45 2.06 6.21
CA LEU A 203 -3.11 3.43 6.61
C LEU A 203 -4.17 4.45 6.19
N THR A 204 -5.02 4.13 5.22
CA THR A 204 -6.04 5.04 4.68
C THR A 204 -7.42 4.81 5.32
N GLU A 205 -7.78 3.55 5.59
CA GLU A 205 -9.11 3.13 6.06
C GLU A 205 -9.10 2.18 7.27
N GLY A 206 -7.93 1.70 7.69
CA GLY A 206 -7.79 0.79 8.82
C GLY A 206 -7.82 -0.70 8.48
N LEU A 207 -7.67 -1.52 9.52
CA LEU A 207 -7.54 -2.97 9.42
C LEU A 207 -8.78 -3.65 8.82
N ASN A 208 -9.97 -3.17 9.16
CA ASN A 208 -11.22 -3.76 8.68
C ASN A 208 -11.35 -3.71 7.16
N SER A 209 -11.01 -2.57 6.54
CA SER A 209 -11.05 -2.45 5.07
C SER A 209 -10.04 -3.36 4.38
N ALA A 210 -8.88 -3.61 5.01
CA ALA A 210 -7.92 -4.57 4.49
C ALA A 210 -8.42 -6.02 4.61
N ALA A 211 -9.10 -6.38 5.70
CA ALA A 211 -9.73 -7.70 5.84
C ALA A 211 -10.82 -7.92 4.77
N VAL A 212 -11.72 -6.94 4.60
CA VAL A 212 -12.80 -7.00 3.60
C VAL A 212 -12.25 -7.07 2.18
N LEU A 213 -11.20 -6.30 1.87
CA LEU A 213 -10.49 -6.39 0.59
C LEU A 213 -9.98 -7.81 0.34
N LEU A 214 -9.32 -8.40 1.33
CA LEU A 214 -8.72 -9.72 1.21
C LEU A 214 -9.77 -10.83 1.06
N ASP A 215 -10.90 -10.73 1.76
CA ASP A 215 -12.04 -11.63 1.56
C ASP A 215 -12.60 -11.51 0.13
N ARG A 216 -12.75 -10.29 -0.41
CA ARG A 216 -13.20 -10.09 -1.80
C ARG A 216 -12.22 -10.67 -2.81
N ILE A 217 -10.93 -10.42 -2.61
CA ILE A 217 -9.87 -10.97 -3.46
C ILE A 217 -9.93 -12.49 -3.43
N HIS A 218 -10.20 -13.11 -2.27
CA HIS A 218 -10.40 -14.54 -2.16
C HIS A 218 -11.63 -15.03 -2.95
N GLU A 219 -12.74 -14.30 -2.94
CA GLU A 219 -13.96 -14.61 -3.69
C GLU A 219 -13.78 -14.52 -5.22
N MET A 220 -12.86 -13.67 -5.70
CA MET A 220 -12.48 -13.59 -7.12
C MET A 220 -11.67 -14.81 -7.60
N ARG A 221 -11.90 -15.99 -7.01
CA ARG A 221 -11.33 -17.31 -7.40
C ARG A 221 -12.13 -17.99 -8.54
N GLY A 222 -12.91 -17.23 -9.31
CA GLY A 222 -13.59 -17.69 -10.52
C GLY A 222 -12.68 -17.61 -11.73
#